data_AF-A0A4R2BLU7-F1
#
_entry.id   AF-A0A4R2BLU7-F1
#
_cell.length_a   1.000
_cell.length_b   1.000
_cell.length_c   1.000
_cell.angle_alpha   90.00
_cell.angle_beta   90.00
_cell.angle_gamma   90.00
#
_symmetry.space_group_name_H-M   'P 1'
#
loop_
_entity.id
_entity.type
_entity.pdbx_description
1 polymer ?
#
loop_
_entity_poly.entity_id
_entity_poly.type
_entity_poly.pdbx_seq_one_letter_code
_entity_poly.pdbx_strand_id
1 'polypeptide(L)'
;MNKVPMIFLAILLLMPIPLRVNAEEDQLKSREDVLQFLESAFNAQLSLSEQARSMTEVEAVLQPFFTESFKSDFIKENVVEENGKYLTYGSDFAPYYIPFFEFSDETKVVFLQEKIYIVEKFPASDDGPVSYETHYEGLVLIKEAGVWKVNEMLHDNLPAEAVREAYPSASEGSDHLRNQGIGATSLAEPVSINLWTNSLQAILGNGQALKEPPDSMTYLGTSSFNFNLFN
;
A
#
# COMPACT_ATOMS: atom_id res chain seq x y z
N MET A 1 49.87 -32.96 -20.91
CA MET A 1 49.93 -31.54 -21.30
C MET A 1 48.71 -31.26 -22.17
N ASN A 2 47.57 -30.93 -21.56
CA ASN A 2 46.31 -30.76 -22.29
C ASN A 2 45.60 -29.54 -21.69
N LYS A 3 45.96 -28.34 -22.17
CA LYS A 3 45.26 -27.08 -21.86
C LYS A 3 44.06 -27.01 -22.79
N VAL A 4 42.91 -27.52 -22.35
CA VAL A 4 41.60 -27.32 -23.01
C VAL A 4 41.04 -25.97 -22.51
N PRO A 5 40.48 -25.12 -23.39
CA PRO A 5 40.67 -23.69 -23.29
C PRO A 5 39.68 -23.04 -22.33
N MET A 6 40.25 -22.32 -21.36
CA MET A 6 39.62 -21.32 -20.50
C MET A 6 39.22 -20.08 -21.33
N ILE A 7 38.43 -20.28 -22.40
CA ILE A 7 37.99 -19.22 -23.32
C ILE A 7 36.45 -19.23 -23.45
N PHE A 8 35.78 -20.35 -23.18
CA PHE A 8 34.32 -20.41 -23.22
C PHE A 8 33.62 -19.67 -22.05
N LEU A 9 34.33 -19.42 -20.93
CA LEU A 9 33.74 -18.70 -19.79
C LEU A 9 33.79 -17.17 -19.94
N ALA A 10 34.65 -16.63 -20.82
CA ALA A 10 34.79 -15.19 -21.00
C ALA A 10 33.79 -14.59 -22.02
N ILE A 11 33.20 -15.41 -22.89
CA ILE A 11 32.26 -14.95 -23.94
C ILE A 11 30.82 -14.87 -23.41
N LEU A 12 30.48 -15.61 -22.34
CA LEU A 12 29.17 -15.52 -21.68
C LEU A 12 29.00 -14.21 -20.88
N LEU A 13 30.08 -13.49 -20.57
CA LEU A 13 30.08 -12.26 -19.78
C LEU A 13 29.98 -10.98 -20.64
N LEU A 14 29.94 -11.11 -21.97
CA LEU A 14 29.94 -9.99 -22.92
C LEU A 14 28.65 -9.90 -23.75
N MET A 15 27.55 -10.50 -23.30
CA MET A 15 26.24 -10.09 -23.84
C MET A 15 25.93 -8.71 -23.26
N PRO A 16 25.96 -7.61 -24.05
CA PRO A 16 25.25 -6.42 -23.64
C PRO A 16 23.79 -6.86 -23.50
N ILE A 17 23.27 -6.87 -22.27
CA ILE A 17 21.82 -6.87 -22.08
C ILE A 17 21.38 -5.63 -22.87
N PRO A 18 20.59 -5.76 -23.94
CA PRO A 18 20.00 -4.58 -24.52
C PRO A 18 19.03 -4.05 -23.47
N LEU A 19 19.49 -3.11 -22.64
CA LEU A 19 18.64 -2.15 -21.95
C LEU A 19 18.03 -1.27 -23.04
N ARG A 20 17.12 -1.87 -23.82
CA ARG A 20 16.13 -1.15 -24.57
C ARG A 20 15.01 -0.85 -23.59
N VAL A 21 15.23 0.13 -22.72
CA VAL A 21 14.10 0.93 -22.25
C VAL A 21 13.80 1.87 -23.40
N ASN A 22 13.13 1.33 -24.42
CA ASN A 22 12.32 2.18 -25.28
C ASN A 22 11.32 2.83 -24.33
N ALA A 23 11.14 4.14 -24.44
CA ALA A 23 10.04 4.83 -23.80
C ALA A 23 8.73 4.20 -24.33
N GLU A 24 8.22 3.19 -23.63
CA GLU A 24 6.82 2.78 -23.77
C GLU A 24 5.99 3.82 -23.03
N GLU A 25 5.73 4.89 -23.78
CA GLU A 25 4.82 5.96 -23.46
C GLU A 25 3.42 5.37 -23.21
N ASP A 26 2.99 5.40 -21.95
CA ASP A 26 1.70 4.95 -21.41
C ASP A 26 1.40 3.45 -21.49
N GLN A 27 1.95 2.65 -20.57
CA GLN A 27 1.56 1.24 -20.43
C GLN A 27 0.20 1.03 -19.74
N LEU A 28 -0.27 1.99 -18.95
CA LEU A 28 -1.53 1.86 -18.21
C LEU A 28 -2.65 2.58 -18.96
N LYS A 29 -3.38 1.87 -19.84
CA LYS A 29 -4.45 2.45 -20.67
C LYS A 29 -5.84 1.91 -20.36
N SER A 30 -5.92 0.81 -19.62
CA SER A 30 -7.15 0.15 -19.24
C SER A 30 -7.19 -0.12 -17.75
N ARG A 31 -8.39 -0.47 -17.25
CA ARG A 31 -8.57 -0.95 -15.87
C ARG A 31 -7.66 -2.15 -15.63
N GLU A 32 -7.68 -3.10 -16.54
CA GLU A 32 -6.93 -4.36 -16.42
C GLU A 32 -5.41 -4.12 -16.32
N ASP A 33 -4.87 -3.20 -17.12
CA ASP A 33 -3.44 -2.82 -17.03
C ASP A 33 -3.10 -2.25 -15.65
N VAL A 34 -3.96 -1.37 -15.13
CA VAL A 34 -3.77 -0.73 -13.82
C VAL A 34 -3.83 -1.77 -12.69
N LEU A 35 -4.77 -2.71 -12.76
CA LEU A 35 -4.90 -3.75 -11.75
C LEU A 35 -3.71 -4.72 -11.78
N GLN A 36 -3.25 -5.11 -12.98
CA GLN A 36 -2.06 -5.95 -13.13
C GLN A 36 -0.80 -5.25 -12.60
N PHE A 37 -0.69 -3.93 -12.81
CA PHE A 37 0.38 -3.13 -12.24
C PHE A 37 0.33 -3.13 -10.71
N LEU A 38 -0.84 -2.91 -10.11
CA LEU A 38 -1.01 -2.91 -8.65
C LEU A 38 -0.75 -4.29 -8.04
N GLU A 39 -1.18 -5.37 -8.69
CA GLU A 39 -0.88 -6.74 -8.27
C GLU A 39 0.63 -6.99 -8.27
N SER A 40 1.34 -6.53 -9.32
CA SER A 40 2.80 -6.65 -9.40
C SER A 40 3.50 -5.84 -8.31
N ALA A 41 3.01 -4.63 -8.03
CA ALA A 41 3.53 -3.77 -6.96
C ALA A 41 3.32 -4.38 -5.57
N PHE A 42 2.15 -4.97 -5.32
CA PHE A 42 1.84 -5.67 -4.07
C PHE A 42 2.72 -6.91 -3.89
N ASN A 43 2.89 -7.72 -4.94
CA ASN A 43 3.79 -8.86 -4.94
C ASN A 43 5.25 -8.46 -4.67
N ALA A 44 5.69 -7.30 -5.18
CA ALA A 44 7.00 -6.76 -4.85
C ALA A 44 7.15 -6.46 -3.35
N GLN A 45 6.14 -5.84 -2.73
CA GLN A 45 6.11 -5.61 -1.27
C GLN A 45 6.15 -6.92 -0.49
N LEU A 46 5.30 -7.91 -0.85
CA LEU A 46 5.27 -9.22 -0.18
C LEU A 46 6.60 -9.97 -0.29
N SER A 47 7.26 -9.88 -1.45
CA SER A 47 8.53 -10.55 -1.67
C SER A 47 9.61 -10.13 -0.66
N LEU A 48 9.50 -8.93 -0.07
CA LEU A 48 10.42 -8.44 0.94
C LEU A 48 10.43 -9.27 2.23
N SER A 49 9.37 -10.04 2.48
CA SER A 49 9.27 -10.97 3.62
C SER A 49 9.90 -12.34 3.35
N GLU A 50 10.08 -12.71 2.08
CA GLU A 50 10.53 -14.06 1.71
C GLU A 50 12.03 -14.31 1.98
N GLN A 51 12.83 -13.25 1.93
CA GLN A 51 14.28 -13.34 2.13
C GLN A 51 14.89 -12.01 2.60
N ALA A 52 15.87 -12.09 3.48
CA ALA A 52 16.64 -10.93 3.93
C ALA A 52 17.61 -10.45 2.83
N ARG A 53 17.57 -9.15 2.55
CA ARG A 53 18.26 -8.47 1.44
C ARG A 53 19.13 -7.32 1.94
N SER A 54 20.01 -6.78 1.11
CA SER A 54 20.63 -5.46 1.36
C SER A 54 19.63 -4.32 1.13
N MET A 55 19.88 -3.14 1.70
CA MET A 55 18.99 -1.98 1.47
C MET A 55 18.89 -1.62 -0.01
N THR A 56 20.00 -1.70 -0.75
CA THR A 56 20.01 -1.47 -2.21
C THR A 56 19.10 -2.45 -2.96
N GLU A 57 19.04 -3.71 -2.53
CA GLU A 57 18.12 -4.69 -3.12
C GLU A 57 16.66 -4.42 -2.73
N VAL A 58 16.40 -4.00 -1.49
CA VAL A 58 15.05 -3.57 -1.06
C VAL A 58 14.57 -2.40 -1.93
N GLU A 59 15.39 -1.36 -2.07
CA GLU A 59 15.09 -0.22 -2.93
C GLU A 59 14.86 -0.66 -4.38
N ALA A 60 15.71 -1.54 -4.92
CA ALA A 60 15.57 -2.03 -6.29
C ALA A 60 14.28 -2.82 -6.54
N VAL A 61 13.76 -3.54 -5.54
CA VAL A 61 12.47 -4.25 -5.61
C VAL A 61 11.31 -3.25 -5.68
N LEU A 62 11.37 -2.15 -4.93
CA LEU A 62 10.28 -1.17 -4.82
C LEU A 62 10.32 -0.10 -5.91
N GLN A 63 11.50 0.30 -6.37
CA GLN A 63 11.73 1.42 -7.29
C GLN A 63 10.86 1.42 -8.56
N PRO A 64 10.58 0.26 -9.20
CA PRO A 64 9.78 0.25 -10.42
C PRO A 64 8.32 0.68 -10.20
N PHE A 65 7.80 0.53 -8.97
CA PHE A 65 6.37 0.65 -8.69
C PHE A 65 6.01 1.87 -7.87
N PHE A 66 6.92 2.33 -7.00
CA PHE A 66 6.61 3.35 -5.99
C PHE A 66 7.41 4.62 -6.25
N THR A 67 6.75 5.77 -6.10
CA THR A 67 7.41 7.08 -6.05
C THR A 67 8.43 7.10 -4.92
N GLU A 68 9.42 7.99 -5.02
CA GLU A 68 10.48 8.05 -3.99
C GLU A 68 9.90 8.29 -2.59
N SER A 69 8.91 9.17 -2.46
CA SER A 69 8.23 9.45 -1.18
C SER A 69 7.51 8.23 -0.63
N PHE A 70 6.66 7.59 -1.43
CA PHE A 70 5.90 6.42 -0.98
C PHE A 70 6.82 5.27 -0.58
N LYS A 71 7.86 5.01 -1.39
CA LYS A 71 8.88 4.00 -1.09
C LYS A 71 9.58 4.29 0.24
N SER A 72 10.00 5.54 0.46
CA SER A 72 10.67 5.96 1.69
C SER A 72 9.78 5.71 2.92
N ASP A 73 8.49 6.08 2.83
CA ASP A 73 7.55 5.87 3.93
C ASP A 73 7.28 4.38 4.18
N PHE A 74 7.12 3.59 3.11
CA PHE A 74 6.99 2.14 3.23
C PHE A 74 8.20 1.48 3.92
N ILE A 75 9.42 1.83 3.49
CA ILE A 75 10.66 1.30 4.09
C ILE A 75 10.71 1.67 5.56
N LYS A 76 10.46 2.93 5.90
CA LYS A 76 10.53 3.44 7.26
C LYS A 76 9.58 2.70 8.20
N GLU A 77 8.35 2.43 7.78
CA GLU A 77 7.34 1.82 8.67
C GLU A 77 7.39 0.29 8.69
N ASN A 78 7.88 -0.38 7.63
CA ASN A 78 7.71 -1.83 7.49
C ASN A 78 9.01 -2.63 7.40
N VAL A 79 10.11 -2.00 6.98
CA VAL A 79 11.38 -2.71 6.76
C VAL A 79 12.21 -2.66 8.02
N VAL A 80 12.62 -3.83 8.49
CA VAL A 80 13.43 -4.01 9.70
C VAL A 80 14.83 -4.50 9.35
N GLU A 81 15.81 -4.15 10.18
CA GLU A 81 17.17 -4.66 10.05
C GLU A 81 17.40 -5.88 10.97
N GLU A 82 17.88 -6.98 10.40
CA GLU A 82 18.30 -8.18 11.11
C GLU A 82 19.64 -8.68 10.56
N ASN A 83 20.65 -8.81 11.43
CA ASN A 83 21.99 -9.29 11.07
C ASN A 83 22.64 -8.53 9.88
N GLY A 84 22.43 -7.20 9.81
CA GLY A 84 22.95 -6.35 8.74
C GLY A 84 22.25 -6.51 7.39
N LYS A 85 21.06 -7.15 7.38
CA LYS A 85 20.18 -7.29 6.23
C LYS A 85 18.78 -6.78 6.57
N TYR A 86 17.95 -6.62 5.57
CA TYR A 86 16.65 -5.98 5.65
C TYR A 86 15.55 -6.89 5.10
N LEU A 87 14.40 -6.89 5.76
CA LEU A 87 13.21 -7.65 5.38
C LEU A 87 11.95 -6.98 5.94
N THR A 88 10.78 -7.46 5.53
CA THR A 88 9.50 -7.13 6.19
C THR A 88 9.01 -8.36 6.96
N TYR A 89 8.30 -8.14 8.06
CA TYR A 89 7.54 -9.21 8.73
C TYR A 89 6.06 -9.12 8.35
N GLY A 90 5.39 -10.26 8.32
CA GLY A 90 3.93 -10.28 8.29
C GLY A 90 3.39 -9.65 9.58
N SER A 91 2.50 -8.68 9.44
CA SER A 91 1.92 -7.93 10.55
C SER A 91 0.43 -7.74 10.30
N ASP A 92 -0.37 -7.85 11.36
CA ASP A 92 -1.79 -7.47 11.36
C ASP A 92 -1.95 -5.94 11.20
N PHE A 93 -0.85 -5.19 11.32
CA PHE A 93 -0.77 -3.75 11.07
C PHE A 93 0.43 -3.46 10.16
N ALA A 94 0.17 -3.22 8.88
CA ALA A 94 1.19 -3.05 7.85
C ALA A 94 0.93 -1.78 7.01
N PRO A 95 1.30 -0.58 7.53
CA PRO A 95 1.08 0.68 6.84
C PRO A 95 1.70 0.68 5.45
N TYR A 96 1.13 1.42 4.50
CA TYR A 96 1.66 1.58 3.13
C TYR A 96 1.75 0.31 2.28
N TYR A 97 1.28 -0.85 2.75
CA TYR A 97 0.95 -1.95 1.84
C TYR A 97 -0.19 -1.52 0.94
N ILE A 98 -0.11 -1.88 -0.35
CA ILE A 98 -1.22 -1.73 -1.27
C ILE A 98 -2.41 -2.51 -0.68
N PRO A 99 -3.57 -1.86 -0.45
CA PRO A 99 -4.73 -2.55 0.07
C PRO A 99 -5.09 -3.73 -0.83
N PHE A 100 -5.51 -4.83 -0.23
CA PHE A 100 -6.14 -5.92 -0.97
C PHE A 100 -7.56 -5.47 -1.33
N PHE A 101 -7.65 -4.56 -2.30
CA PHE A 101 -8.91 -4.34 -2.99
C PHE A 101 -9.36 -5.70 -3.50
N GLU A 102 -10.65 -6.00 -3.39
CA GLU A 102 -11.16 -7.23 -3.99
C GLU A 102 -10.95 -7.23 -5.51
N PHE A 103 -10.53 -6.07 -6.07
CA PHE A 103 -10.35 -5.81 -7.49
C PHE A 103 -11.57 -6.27 -8.30
N SER A 104 -12.71 -6.25 -7.61
CA SER A 104 -14.00 -6.66 -8.09
C SER A 104 -14.55 -5.57 -8.99
N ASP A 105 -15.74 -5.81 -9.53
CA ASP A 105 -16.44 -4.79 -10.30
C ASP A 105 -16.71 -3.52 -9.48
N GLU A 106 -16.63 -3.58 -8.14
CA GLU A 106 -16.79 -2.42 -7.27
C GLU A 106 -15.55 -1.51 -7.24
N THR A 107 -14.34 -2.03 -7.49
CA THR A 107 -13.13 -1.21 -7.61
C THR A 107 -13.10 -0.51 -8.97
N LYS A 108 -13.17 0.83 -8.97
CA LYS A 108 -13.22 1.66 -10.17
C LYS A 108 -11.87 2.28 -10.47
N VAL A 109 -11.49 2.27 -11.75
CA VAL A 109 -10.30 2.95 -12.24
C VAL A 109 -10.73 4.16 -13.06
N VAL A 110 -10.25 5.33 -12.67
CA VAL A 110 -10.60 6.63 -13.26
C VAL A 110 -9.32 7.30 -13.78
N PHE A 111 -9.30 7.58 -15.08
CA PHE A 111 -8.20 8.28 -15.74
C PHE A 111 -8.53 9.76 -15.81
N LEU A 112 -7.85 10.58 -15.01
CA LEU A 112 -8.23 11.97 -14.83
C LEU A 112 -7.00 12.86 -14.81
N GLN A 113 -6.93 13.75 -15.82
CA GLN A 113 -5.79 14.61 -16.06
C GLN A 113 -4.51 13.77 -16.26
N GLU A 114 -3.45 14.03 -15.49
CA GLU A 114 -2.18 13.27 -15.52
C GLU A 114 -2.08 12.25 -14.38
N LYS A 115 -3.23 11.77 -13.88
CA LYS A 115 -3.32 10.85 -12.74
C LYS A 115 -4.27 9.70 -13.05
N ILE A 116 -4.03 8.58 -12.37
CA ILE A 116 -4.95 7.44 -12.35
C ILE A 116 -5.41 7.26 -10.91
N TYR A 117 -6.72 7.28 -10.71
CA TYR A 117 -7.35 7.04 -9.41
C TYR A 117 -7.95 5.64 -9.41
N ILE A 118 -7.65 4.89 -8.37
CA ILE A 118 -8.27 3.60 -8.07
C ILE A 118 -9.14 3.84 -6.86
N VAL A 119 -10.46 3.69 -7.02
CA VAL A 119 -11.44 4.10 -6.02
C VAL A 119 -12.30 2.91 -5.65
N GLU A 120 -12.50 2.71 -4.35
CA GLU A 120 -13.41 1.71 -3.81
C GLU A 120 -14.39 2.35 -2.83
N LYS A 121 -15.65 1.92 -2.91
CA LYS A 121 -16.70 2.33 -2.01
C LYS A 121 -16.82 1.33 -0.87
N PHE A 122 -16.68 1.83 0.36
CA PHE A 122 -16.90 1.05 1.56
C PHE A 122 -18.30 1.39 2.11
N PRO A 123 -19.26 0.45 2.07
CA PRO A 123 -20.60 0.70 2.63
C PRO A 123 -20.50 0.84 4.15
N ALA A 124 -21.40 1.65 4.74
CA ALA A 124 -21.47 1.78 6.20
C ALA A 124 -21.59 0.40 6.87
N SER A 125 -20.87 0.22 7.97
CA SER A 125 -20.92 -1.01 8.76
C SER A 125 -21.00 -0.66 10.24
N ASP A 126 -21.95 -1.28 10.92
CA ASP A 126 -22.09 -1.31 12.36
C ASP A 126 -21.73 -2.68 12.96
N ASP A 127 -21.19 -3.57 12.12
CA ASP A 127 -20.81 -4.92 12.50
C ASP A 127 -19.40 -4.95 13.11
N GLY A 128 -19.31 -5.49 14.34
CA GLY A 128 -18.04 -5.73 15.03
C GLY A 128 -17.64 -4.62 16.01
N PRO A 129 -16.37 -4.61 16.47
CA PRO A 129 -15.91 -3.69 17.51
C PRO A 129 -15.70 -2.25 17.01
N VAL A 130 -15.78 -2.02 15.70
CA VAL A 130 -15.58 -0.72 15.06
C VAL A 130 -16.71 -0.49 14.06
N SER A 131 -17.34 0.68 14.13
CA SER A 131 -18.35 1.12 13.16
C SER A 131 -17.80 2.26 12.31
N TYR A 132 -18.29 2.35 11.08
CA TYR A 132 -17.91 3.43 10.16
C TYR A 132 -19.07 3.75 9.21
N GLU A 133 -19.11 5.01 8.78
CA GLU A 133 -20.05 5.48 7.78
C GLU A 133 -19.62 5.07 6.37
N THR A 134 -20.54 5.18 5.40
CA THR A 134 -20.18 4.95 3.99
C THR A 134 -19.13 5.96 3.58
N HIS A 135 -18.01 5.47 3.07
CA HIS A 135 -16.89 6.31 2.62
C HIS A 135 -16.25 5.71 1.37
N TYR A 136 -15.27 6.44 0.84
CA TYR A 136 -14.48 6.03 -0.31
C TYR A 136 -13.02 6.06 0.07
N GLU A 137 -12.29 5.02 -0.32
CA GLU A 137 -10.84 4.99 -0.23
C GLU A 137 -10.25 4.80 -1.63
N GLY A 138 -8.95 5.05 -1.76
CA GLY A 138 -8.30 4.82 -3.03
C GLY A 138 -6.79 4.91 -3.03
N LEU A 139 -6.25 4.72 -4.23
CA LEU A 139 -4.85 4.96 -4.56
C LEU A 139 -4.77 5.96 -5.69
N VAL A 140 -3.69 6.72 -5.72
CA VAL A 140 -3.34 7.56 -6.86
C VAL A 140 -2.01 7.13 -7.47
N LEU A 141 -2.03 6.94 -8.78
CA LEU A 141 -0.82 6.79 -9.59
C LEU A 141 -0.48 8.12 -10.26
N ILE A 142 0.82 8.43 -10.31
CA ILE A 142 1.37 9.56 -11.05
C ILE A 142 2.53 9.10 -11.93
N LYS A 143 2.91 9.91 -12.92
CA LYS A 143 4.16 9.71 -13.64
C LYS A 143 5.33 10.35 -12.90
N GLU A 144 6.32 9.55 -12.52
CA GLU A 144 7.63 10.00 -12.04
C GLU A 144 8.66 9.64 -13.11
N ALA A 145 9.36 10.64 -13.66
CA ALA A 145 10.29 10.47 -14.79
C ALA A 145 9.66 9.73 -16.00
N GLY A 146 8.36 9.96 -16.24
CA GLY A 146 7.61 9.36 -17.36
C GLY A 146 7.08 7.95 -17.11
N VAL A 147 7.33 7.36 -15.93
CA VAL A 147 6.86 6.02 -15.56
C VAL A 147 5.75 6.14 -14.53
N TRP A 148 4.66 5.39 -14.71
CA TRP A 148 3.56 5.33 -13.73
C TRP A 148 4.00 4.67 -12.43
N LYS A 149 3.67 5.30 -11.31
CA LYS A 149 4.03 4.84 -9.97
C LYS A 149 2.94 5.12 -8.95
N VAL A 150 2.84 4.27 -7.93
CA VAL A 150 2.02 4.48 -6.74
C VAL A 150 2.60 5.66 -5.96
N ASN A 151 1.75 6.64 -5.71
CA ASN A 151 2.14 7.89 -5.06
C ASN A 151 1.58 8.04 -3.66
N GLU A 152 0.30 7.69 -3.46
CA GLU A 152 -0.39 7.99 -2.21
C GLU A 152 -1.61 7.08 -2.05
N MET A 153 -1.92 6.75 -0.79
CA MET A 153 -3.21 6.17 -0.38
C MET A 153 -4.13 7.29 0.11
N LEU A 154 -5.36 7.31 -0.40
CA LEU A 154 -6.33 8.36 -0.16
C LEU A 154 -7.41 7.83 0.79
N HIS A 155 -7.49 8.44 1.98
CA HIS A 155 -8.53 8.19 2.98
C HIS A 155 -9.34 9.48 3.14
N ASP A 156 -10.63 9.43 2.76
CA ASP A 156 -11.57 10.56 2.85
C ASP A 156 -11.15 11.87 2.15
N ASN A 157 -10.04 11.86 1.41
CA ASN A 157 -9.47 13.01 0.69
C ASN A 157 -9.43 12.78 -0.83
N LEU A 158 -10.24 11.86 -1.35
CA LEU A 158 -10.38 11.66 -2.79
C LEU A 158 -10.97 12.90 -3.47
N PRO A 159 -10.45 13.29 -4.65
CA PRO A 159 -11.08 14.35 -5.45
C PRO A 159 -12.51 13.99 -5.80
N ALA A 160 -13.43 14.93 -5.55
CA ALA A 160 -14.86 14.74 -5.84
C ALA A 160 -15.13 14.38 -7.31
N GLU A 161 -14.29 14.86 -8.25
CA GLU A 161 -14.38 14.48 -9.66
C GLU A 161 -14.09 12.99 -9.90
N ALA A 162 -13.07 12.44 -9.24
CA ALA A 162 -12.72 11.03 -9.34
C ALA A 162 -13.85 10.14 -8.78
N VAL A 163 -14.42 10.52 -7.63
CA VAL A 163 -15.56 9.81 -7.03
C VAL A 163 -16.80 9.85 -7.94
N ARG A 164 -17.11 11.03 -8.51
CA ARG A 164 -18.26 11.19 -9.41
C ARG A 164 -18.11 10.40 -10.72
N GLU A 165 -16.90 10.31 -11.26
CA GLU A 165 -16.63 9.51 -12.45
C GLU A 165 -16.69 8.00 -12.14
N ALA A 166 -16.15 7.58 -11.00
CA ALA A 166 -16.23 6.20 -10.52
C ALA A 166 -17.68 5.77 -10.23
N TYR A 167 -18.46 6.63 -9.59
CA TYR A 167 -19.83 6.36 -9.13
C TYR A 167 -20.77 7.53 -9.47
N PRO A 168 -21.29 7.62 -10.71
CA PRO A 168 -22.13 8.74 -11.15
C PRO A 168 -23.38 8.96 -10.28
N SER A 169 -23.97 7.87 -9.77
CA SER A 169 -25.15 7.90 -8.88
C SER A 169 -24.87 8.44 -7.47
N ALA A 170 -23.60 8.51 -7.04
CA ALA A 170 -23.23 9.09 -5.75
C ALA A 170 -23.48 10.62 -5.70
N SER A 171 -23.56 11.28 -6.87
CA SER A 171 -23.82 12.71 -6.96
C SER A 171 -25.30 13.10 -6.77
N GLU A 172 -26.24 12.18 -7.03
CA GLU A 172 -27.67 12.45 -6.98
C GLU A 172 -28.23 12.58 -5.54
N GLY A 173 -27.56 11.97 -4.56
CA GLY A 173 -27.96 12.02 -3.15
C GLY A 173 -27.63 13.34 -2.44
N SER A 174 -26.64 14.09 -2.93
CA SER A 174 -26.21 15.35 -2.32
C SER A 174 -26.91 16.58 -2.91
N ASP A 175 -27.32 16.52 -4.18
CA ASP A 175 -28.09 17.60 -4.82
C ASP A 175 -29.55 17.68 -4.33
N HIS A 176 -30.15 16.56 -3.91
CA HIS A 176 -31.49 16.56 -3.32
C HIS A 176 -31.55 17.25 -1.94
N LEU A 177 -30.46 17.27 -1.18
CA LEU A 177 -30.36 17.98 0.10
C LEU A 177 -30.10 19.48 -0.07
N ARG A 178 -29.39 19.88 -1.14
CA ARG A 178 -29.16 21.31 -1.46
C ARG A 178 -30.41 22.01 -1.98
N ASN A 179 -31.31 21.29 -2.66
CA ASN A 179 -32.53 21.86 -3.23
C ASN A 179 -33.72 21.96 -2.25
N GLN A 180 -33.56 21.56 -0.98
CA GLN A 180 -34.60 21.67 0.06
C GLN A 180 -34.44 22.89 1.00
N GLY A 181 -33.55 23.84 0.70
CA GLY A 181 -33.58 25.16 1.34
C GLY A 181 -33.38 25.17 2.87
N ILE A 182 -32.67 24.18 3.42
CA ILE A 182 -32.22 24.25 4.82
C ILE A 182 -30.88 25.00 4.81
N GLY A 183 -30.93 26.25 5.26
CA GLY A 183 -29.81 27.17 5.26
C GLY A 183 -28.57 26.62 5.96
N ALA A 184 -27.41 27.00 5.44
CA ALA A 184 -26.11 26.75 6.02
C ALA A 184 -26.03 27.30 7.45
N THR A 185 -26.30 26.45 8.44
CA THR A 185 -25.76 26.64 9.78
C THR A 185 -24.36 26.05 9.79
N SER A 186 -23.38 26.95 9.84
CA SER A 186 -22.00 26.74 10.28
C SER A 186 -21.89 25.59 11.27
N LEU A 187 -21.39 24.44 10.81
CA LEU A 187 -20.89 23.37 11.66
C LEU A 187 -19.38 23.27 11.42
N ALA A 188 -18.67 23.13 12.54
CA ALA A 188 -17.24 23.32 12.72
C ALA A 188 -16.35 22.61 11.69
N GLU A 189 -15.14 23.15 11.52
CA GLU A 189 -14.06 22.56 10.71
C GLU A 189 -13.96 21.05 10.98
N PRO A 190 -13.90 20.20 9.93
CA PRO A 190 -13.71 18.78 10.13
C PRO A 190 -12.31 18.58 10.73
N VAL A 191 -12.29 18.13 11.98
CA VAL A 191 -11.10 17.55 12.60
C VAL A 191 -10.68 16.38 11.73
N SER A 192 -9.52 16.47 11.08
CA SER A 192 -8.91 15.38 10.33
C SER A 192 -8.55 14.25 11.31
N ILE A 193 -9.34 13.18 11.30
CA ILE A 193 -9.10 11.98 12.12
C ILE A 193 -8.46 10.93 11.21
N ASN A 194 -7.17 10.68 11.39
CA ASN A 194 -6.50 9.54 10.76
C ASN A 194 -7.03 8.25 11.40
N LEU A 195 -7.91 7.51 10.72
CA LEU A 195 -8.56 6.30 11.24
C LEU A 195 -7.59 5.15 11.53
N TRP A 196 -6.41 5.13 10.90
CA TRP A 196 -5.32 4.20 11.22
C TRP A 196 -4.64 4.47 12.58
N THR A 197 -4.84 5.66 13.19
CA THR A 197 -4.31 5.98 14.53
C THR A 197 -5.28 5.70 15.68
N ASN A 198 -6.59 5.65 15.43
CA ASN A 198 -7.59 5.56 16.50
C ASN A 198 -8.13 4.16 16.78
N SER A 199 -7.88 3.19 15.91
CA SER A 199 -7.98 1.76 16.27
C SER A 199 -7.05 1.40 17.44
N LEU A 200 -5.99 2.19 17.69
CA LEU A 200 -5.08 2.04 18.84
C LEU A 200 -5.61 2.65 20.16
N GLN A 201 -6.45 3.70 20.12
CA GLN A 201 -7.02 4.28 21.35
C GLN A 201 -8.25 3.52 21.86
N ALA A 202 -8.97 2.81 20.98
CA ALA A 202 -10.11 1.99 21.38
C ALA A 202 -9.70 0.64 22.03
N ILE A 203 -8.49 0.14 21.72
CA ILE A 203 -7.99 -1.15 22.24
C ILE A 203 -7.13 -0.97 23.50
N LEU A 204 -6.46 0.17 23.67
CA LEU A 204 -5.71 0.51 24.89
C LEU A 204 -6.53 1.45 25.78
N GLY A 205 -7.40 0.86 26.59
CA GLY A 205 -8.09 1.59 27.65
C GLY A 205 -7.11 2.42 28.50
N ASN A 206 -7.52 3.66 28.81
CA ASN A 206 -6.86 4.63 29.69
C ASN A 206 -5.94 3.97 30.74
N GLY A 207 -4.62 4.07 30.54
CA GLY A 207 -3.64 3.49 31.45
C GLY A 207 -2.22 3.98 31.23
N GLN A 208 -1.96 5.21 31.69
CA GLN A 208 -0.68 5.78 32.17
C GLN A 208 0.64 5.56 31.40
N ALA A 209 1.32 6.68 31.19
CA ALA A 209 2.69 6.80 30.70
C ALA A 209 3.69 5.80 31.32
N LEU A 210 4.54 5.21 30.47
CA LEU A 210 5.83 4.70 30.92
C LEU A 210 6.96 5.27 30.07
N LYS A 211 7.85 5.93 30.80
CA LYS A 211 9.20 6.39 30.47
C LYS A 211 10.08 5.19 30.07
N GLU A 212 11.06 5.49 29.24
CA GLU A 212 12.09 4.62 28.62
C GLU A 212 12.78 3.52 29.46
N PRO A 213 13.42 2.51 28.79
CA PRO A 213 14.05 1.32 29.39
C PRO A 213 15.47 1.65 29.94
N PRO A 214 16.18 0.81 30.76
CA PRO A 214 16.74 -0.47 30.30
C PRO A 214 17.03 -1.56 31.38
N ASP A 215 17.66 -2.62 30.88
CA ASP A 215 18.54 -3.61 31.52
C ASP A 215 17.98 -4.91 32.10
N SER A 216 18.32 -5.98 31.37
CA SER A 216 18.47 -7.37 31.79
C SER A 216 17.19 -8.08 32.26
N MET A 217 16.72 -9.05 31.48
CA MET A 217 16.41 -10.36 32.05
C MET A 217 16.27 -11.45 30.99
N THR A 218 17.04 -12.50 31.23
CA THR A 218 17.01 -13.84 30.65
C THR A 218 15.61 -14.45 30.60
N TYR A 219 15.23 -15.05 29.46
CA TYR A 219 14.14 -16.04 29.41
C TYR A 219 14.71 -17.45 29.28
N LEU A 220 14.76 -18.16 30.42
CA LEU A 220 14.64 -19.62 30.48
C LEU A 220 13.18 -19.93 30.78
N GLY A 221 12.55 -20.85 30.05
CA GLY A 221 11.24 -21.35 30.43
C GLY A 221 10.42 -21.92 29.29
N THR A 222 10.60 -23.21 29.05
CA THR A 222 9.80 -24.08 28.19
C THR A 222 8.33 -24.12 28.61
N SER A 223 7.40 -24.01 27.66
CA SER A 223 6.08 -24.63 27.76
C SER A 223 5.61 -25.07 26.37
N SER A 224 5.71 -26.38 26.16
CA SER A 224 5.11 -27.15 25.08
C SER A 224 3.59 -26.98 25.06
N PHE A 225 3.03 -26.57 23.93
CA PHE A 225 1.60 -26.70 23.64
C PHE A 225 1.37 -27.83 22.62
N ASN A 226 0.73 -28.88 23.10
CA ASN A 226 0.18 -29.99 22.32
C ASN A 226 -1.02 -29.49 21.50
N PHE A 227 -0.97 -29.68 20.19
CA PHE A 227 -2.18 -29.67 19.36
C PHE A 227 -2.67 -31.11 19.24
N ASN A 228 -3.86 -31.36 19.78
CA ASN A 228 -4.65 -32.53 19.43
C ASN A 228 -6.13 -32.13 19.45
N LEU A 229 -6.75 -32.28 18.27
CA LEU A 229 -8.05 -32.92 18.04
C LEU A 229 -9.30 -32.08 18.36
N PHE A 230 -10.42 -32.06 17.61
CA PHE A 230 -11.05 -32.82 16.51
C PHE A 230 -12.03 -31.82 15.81
N ASN A 231 -12.59 -31.99 14.60
CA ASN A 231 -13.18 -33.13 13.89
C ASN A 231 -13.14 -32.87 12.37
#